data_AF-A0A822CF36-F1
#
_entry.id   AF-A0A822CF36-F1
#
_cell.length_a   1.000
_cell.length_b   1.000
_cell.length_c   1.000
_cell.angle_alpha   90.00
_cell.angle_beta   90.00
_cell.angle_gamma   90.00
#
_symmetry.space_group_name_H-M   'P 1'
#
loop_
_entity.id
_entity.type
_entity.pdbx_description
1 polymer ?
#
loop_
_entity_poly.entity_id
_entity_poly.type
_entity_poly.pdbx_seq_one_letter_code
_entity_poly.pdbx_strand_id
1 'polypeptide(L)'
;MKKFISGIILYGTEKNKNSFDFNHIYILHDLAQPSAERIIQLENLSNKDTYKKTYNDLFGLTLSKNYSLNEALWTCSNLFANSPQRLTIKRIFIFTCNDRPHGTNIILERQAKQRAKDLNDVGIQVEVFPILTETIKKFDYKKFFQDILMLSDDELELRNNQSPTGRLNELLKLVYSKEHKKRAYCTVPLSLGKTSDGTSLQLSVSVYNMVNILLFYNNQQ
;
A
#
# COMPACT_ATOMS: atom_id res chain seq x y z
N MET A 1 -15.05 4.61 14.40
CA MET A 1 -14.69 5.05 13.02
C MET A 1 -13.30 4.51 12.76
N LYS A 2 -13.08 3.66 11.74
CA LYS A 2 -11.78 3.03 11.52
C LYS A 2 -10.83 4.10 10.95
N LYS A 3 -9.92 4.60 11.77
CA LYS A 3 -8.93 5.61 11.40
C LYS A 3 -7.79 4.87 10.72
N PHE A 4 -7.49 5.23 9.47
CA PHE A 4 -6.30 4.76 8.77
C PHE A 4 -5.24 5.86 8.87
N ILE A 5 -4.00 5.45 9.08
CA ILE A 5 -2.84 6.33 8.99
C ILE A 5 -1.95 5.80 7.88
N SER A 6 -1.29 6.73 7.19
CA SER A 6 -0.37 6.42 6.10
C SER A 6 0.87 7.28 6.23
N GLY A 7 1.96 6.76 5.69
CA GLY A 7 3.26 7.39 5.62
C GLY A 7 3.90 7.06 4.29
N ILE A 8 4.86 7.88 3.88
CA ILE A 8 5.57 7.74 2.61
C ILE A 8 7.06 7.84 2.90
N ILE A 9 7.77 6.78 2.52
CA ILE A 9 9.22 6.69 2.62
C ILE A 9 9.77 6.46 1.22
N LEU A 10 10.83 7.20 0.88
CA LEU A 10 11.61 7.05 -0.33
C LEU A 10 12.95 6.42 0.04
N TYR A 11 13.43 5.50 -0.81
CA TYR A 11 14.74 4.88 -0.68
C TYR A 11 15.53 5.03 -1.99
N GLY A 12 16.85 5.05 -1.89
CA GLY A 12 17.74 5.32 -3.03
C GLY A 12 17.89 6.81 -3.35
N THR A 13 17.43 7.70 -2.46
CA THR A 13 17.59 9.16 -2.62
C THR A 13 19.03 9.58 -2.35
N GLU A 14 19.47 10.71 -2.88
CA GLU A 14 20.80 11.25 -2.53
C GLU A 14 20.78 11.80 -1.10
N LYS A 15 19.72 12.55 -0.77
CA LYS A 15 19.49 13.11 0.56
C LYS A 15 18.88 12.07 1.48
N ASN A 16 19.26 12.10 2.76
CA ASN A 16 18.67 11.31 3.81
C ASN A 16 17.84 12.21 4.77
N LYS A 17 16.71 11.68 5.23
CA LYS A 17 15.88 12.30 6.26
C LYS A 17 15.16 11.20 7.03
N ASN A 18 15.79 10.70 8.09
CA ASN A 18 15.23 9.69 8.97
C ASN A 18 15.87 9.80 10.37
N SER A 19 15.25 9.20 11.38
CA SER A 19 15.70 9.30 12.79
C SER A 19 17.00 8.56 13.09
N PHE A 20 17.49 7.72 12.18
CA PHE A 20 18.65 6.85 12.37
C PHE A 20 19.87 7.29 11.54
N ASP A 21 19.74 8.41 10.82
CA ASP A 21 20.75 8.92 9.88
C ASP A 21 21.18 7.89 8.81
N PHE A 22 20.30 6.93 8.47
CA PHE A 22 20.59 5.97 7.41
C PHE A 22 20.74 6.66 6.06
N ASN A 23 21.74 6.25 5.29
CA ASN A 23 22.01 6.81 3.99
C ASN A 23 20.91 6.45 2.99
N HIS A 24 20.60 7.39 2.10
CA HIS A 24 19.67 7.16 0.99
C HIS A 24 18.23 6.81 1.39
N ILE A 25 17.81 7.13 2.61
CA ILE A 25 16.45 6.93 3.10
C ILE A 25 15.85 8.26 3.52
N TYR A 26 14.72 8.60 2.90
CA TYR A 26 14.04 9.87 3.11
C TYR A 26 12.57 9.65 3.48
N ILE A 27 12.18 10.09 4.67
CA ILE A 27 10.78 10.08 5.13
C ILE A 27 10.09 11.34 4.61
N LEU A 28 9.26 11.18 3.58
CA LEU A 28 8.46 12.27 3.02
C LEU A 28 7.29 12.62 3.95
N HIS A 29 6.56 11.59 4.39
CA HIS A 29 5.46 11.72 5.33
C HIS A 29 5.59 10.67 6.42
N ASP A 30 5.58 11.12 7.67
CA ASP A 30 5.44 10.23 8.82
C ASP A 30 4.01 9.65 8.89
N LEU A 31 3.84 8.55 9.61
CA LEU A 31 2.56 7.88 9.84
C LEU A 31 1.58 8.82 10.56
N ALA A 32 0.69 9.42 9.79
CA ALA A 32 -0.41 10.22 10.32
C ALA A 32 -1.66 10.06 9.45
N GLN A 33 -2.74 10.71 9.85
CA GLN A 33 -3.94 10.74 9.02
C GLN A 33 -3.67 11.54 7.74
N PRO A 34 -4.25 11.13 6.60
CA PRO A 34 -4.19 11.92 5.39
C PRO A 34 -4.83 13.29 5.64
N SER A 35 -4.17 14.36 5.18
CA SER A 35 -4.64 15.74 5.27
C SER A 35 -4.62 16.39 3.89
N ALA A 36 -5.41 17.44 3.69
CA ALA A 36 -5.42 18.20 2.45
C ALA A 36 -4.02 18.72 2.09
N GLU A 37 -3.27 19.22 3.08
CA GLU A 37 -1.90 19.70 2.91
C GLU A 37 -0.96 18.63 2.34
N ARG A 38 -1.05 17.39 2.85
CA ARG A 38 -0.24 16.26 2.34
C ARG A 38 -0.63 15.89 0.91
N ILE A 39 -1.92 15.93 0.59
CA ILE A 39 -2.41 15.65 -0.77
C ILE A 39 -1.89 16.72 -1.74
N ILE A 40 -2.03 18.00 -1.39
CA ILE A 40 -1.52 19.12 -2.19
C ILE A 40 0.01 19.01 -2.38
N GLN A 41 0.75 18.62 -1.34
CA GLN A 41 2.19 18.40 -1.46
C GLN A 41 2.51 17.30 -2.48
N LEU A 42 1.75 16.19 -2.48
CA LEU A 42 1.92 15.10 -3.45
C LEU A 42 1.51 15.49 -4.86
N GLU A 43 0.45 16.29 -5.03
CA GLU A 43 0.04 16.82 -6.33
C GLU A 43 1.09 17.76 -6.92
N ASN A 44 1.65 18.65 -6.10
CA ASN A 44 2.75 19.54 -6.49
C ASN A 44 4.01 18.76 -6.88
N LEU A 45 4.30 17.67 -6.17
CA LEU A 45 5.38 16.75 -6.55
C LEU A 45 5.05 16.05 -7.86
N SER A 46 3.82 15.61 -8.08
CA SER A 46 3.39 14.90 -9.30
C SER A 46 3.34 15.75 -10.57
N ASN A 47 3.45 17.08 -10.46
CA ASN A 47 3.33 17.96 -11.62
C ASN A 47 4.51 17.74 -12.59
N LYS A 48 4.21 17.28 -13.81
CA LYS A 48 5.21 16.84 -14.81
C LYS A 48 6.20 17.93 -15.21
N ASP A 49 5.77 19.19 -15.19
CA ASP A 49 6.58 20.33 -15.63
C ASP A 49 7.65 20.70 -14.61
N THR A 50 7.35 20.52 -13.32
CA THR A 50 8.23 20.88 -12.20
C THR A 50 8.89 19.67 -11.54
N TYR A 51 8.38 18.45 -11.77
CA TYR A 51 8.82 17.23 -11.09
C TYR A 51 10.33 17.08 -11.07
N LYS A 52 11.01 17.23 -12.21
CA LYS A 52 12.47 17.05 -12.27
C LYS A 52 13.21 18.05 -11.39
N LYS A 53 12.81 19.33 -11.41
CA LYS A 53 13.44 20.37 -10.59
C LYS A 53 13.16 20.12 -9.10
N THR A 54 11.89 19.97 -8.75
CA THR A 54 11.46 19.75 -7.37
C THR A 54 12.02 18.46 -6.78
N TYR A 55 12.12 17.39 -7.58
CA TYR A 55 12.72 16.12 -7.18
C TYR A 55 14.22 16.27 -6.92
N ASN A 56 14.95 16.92 -7.83
CA ASN A 56 16.37 17.18 -7.65
C ASN A 56 16.65 18.02 -6.41
N ASP A 57 15.86 19.08 -6.19
CA ASP A 57 16.03 19.98 -5.06
C ASP A 57 15.72 19.29 -3.72
N LEU A 58 14.74 18.39 -3.67
CA LEU A 58 14.30 17.74 -2.44
C LEU A 58 15.00 16.41 -2.13
N PHE A 59 15.33 15.63 -3.15
CA PHE A 59 15.80 14.24 -3.01
C PHE A 59 17.15 13.97 -3.67
N GLY A 60 17.60 14.86 -4.55
CA GLY A 60 18.87 14.77 -5.29
C GLY A 60 18.75 14.15 -6.67
N LEU A 61 19.82 14.27 -7.45
CA LEU A 61 19.85 13.97 -8.90
C LEU A 61 20.09 12.49 -9.20
N THR A 62 20.83 11.81 -8.32
CA THR A 62 21.34 10.47 -8.59
C THR A 62 20.64 9.45 -7.70
N LEU A 63 19.97 8.48 -8.32
CA LEU A 63 19.51 7.29 -7.62
C LEU A 63 20.75 6.52 -7.16
N SER A 64 21.07 6.58 -5.87
CA SER A 64 22.26 5.92 -5.34
C SER A 64 22.12 4.41 -5.50
N LYS A 65 23.18 3.73 -5.93
CA LYS A 65 23.22 2.27 -6.02
C LYS A 65 23.57 1.61 -4.68
N ASN A 66 23.93 2.42 -3.67
CA ASN A 66 24.43 1.96 -2.38
C ASN A 66 23.38 2.07 -1.26
N TYR A 67 22.08 2.12 -1.58
CA TYR A 67 21.04 2.06 -0.56
C TYR A 67 20.98 0.66 0.07
N SER A 68 20.43 0.56 1.28
CA SER A 68 20.16 -0.70 1.95
C SER A 68 18.66 -0.90 2.12
N LEU A 69 18.11 -1.95 1.50
CA LEU A 69 16.68 -2.26 1.66
C LEU A 69 16.37 -2.72 3.09
N ASN A 70 17.35 -3.34 3.77
CA ASN A 70 17.26 -3.66 5.19
C ASN A 70 17.02 -2.40 6.06
N GLU A 71 17.77 -1.33 5.80
CA GLU A 71 17.62 -0.06 6.53
C GLU A 71 16.27 0.62 6.22
N ALA A 72 15.79 0.52 4.97
CA ALA A 72 14.48 1.05 4.60
C ALA A 72 13.36 0.31 5.34
N LEU A 73 13.44 -1.03 5.39
CA LEU A 73 12.51 -1.87 6.13
C LEU A 73 12.61 -1.65 7.66
N TRP A 74 13.82 -1.42 8.20
CA TRP A 74 14.03 -1.02 9.60
C TRP A 74 13.26 0.28 9.89
N THR A 75 13.42 1.27 9.02
CA THR A 75 12.78 2.57 9.16
C THR A 75 11.26 2.45 9.17
N CYS A 76 10.68 1.64 8.26
CA CYS A 76 9.25 1.32 8.27
C CYS A 76 8.79 0.68 9.59
N SER A 77 9.53 -0.31 10.09
CA SER A 77 9.22 -0.98 11.37
C SER A 77 9.19 0.02 12.53
N ASN A 78 10.19 0.90 12.57
CA ASN A 78 10.29 1.93 13.60
C ASN A 78 9.14 2.93 13.55
N LEU A 79 8.68 3.32 12.35
CA LEU A 79 7.49 4.18 12.26
C LEU A 79 6.26 3.50 12.88
N PHE A 80 6.05 2.20 12.61
CA PHE A 80 4.95 1.48 13.25
C PHE A 80 5.11 1.36 14.77
N ALA A 81 6.34 1.20 15.26
CA ALA A 81 6.64 1.11 16.69
C ALA A 81 6.39 2.45 17.42
N ASN A 82 6.75 3.57 16.80
CA ASN A 82 6.59 4.91 17.36
C ASN A 82 5.23 5.55 17.06
N SER A 83 4.30 4.82 16.45
CA SER A 83 2.97 5.34 16.16
C SER A 83 2.20 5.56 17.47
N PRO A 84 1.61 6.75 17.70
CA PRO A 84 0.85 7.03 18.91
C PRO A 84 -0.50 6.27 18.97
N GLN A 85 -0.88 5.58 17.90
CA GLN A 85 -2.15 4.85 17.80
C GLN A 85 -1.90 3.34 17.77
N ARG A 86 -2.77 2.56 18.43
CA ARG A 86 -2.70 1.10 18.37
C ARG A 86 -3.10 0.61 16.98
N LEU A 87 -2.11 0.12 16.23
CA LEU A 87 -2.31 -0.41 14.87
C LEU A 87 -2.72 -1.88 14.92
N THR A 88 -3.93 -2.19 14.45
CA THR A 88 -4.41 -3.58 14.32
C THR A 88 -3.81 -4.29 13.12
N ILE A 89 -3.57 -3.55 12.03
CA ILE A 89 -3.05 -4.09 10.78
C ILE A 89 -1.90 -3.18 10.37
N LYS A 90 -0.74 -3.77 10.08
CA LYS A 90 0.47 -3.07 9.62
C LYS A 90 0.86 -3.63 8.27
N ARG A 91 0.96 -2.76 7.26
CA ARG A 91 1.34 -3.16 5.90
C ARG A 91 2.34 -2.19 5.29
N ILE A 92 3.33 -2.73 4.62
CA ILE A 92 4.32 -2.00 3.84
C ILE A 92 4.05 -2.29 2.37
N PHE A 93 3.81 -1.24 1.59
CA PHE A 93 3.68 -1.33 0.14
C PHE A 93 4.98 -0.84 -0.52
N ILE A 94 5.66 -1.72 -1.22
CA ILE A 94 6.89 -1.42 -1.96
C ILE A 94 6.54 -1.22 -3.43
N PHE A 95 6.75 -0.01 -3.92
CA PHE A 95 6.67 0.30 -5.34
C PHE A 95 8.08 0.29 -5.93
N THR A 96 8.31 -0.53 -6.95
CA THR A 96 9.66 -0.68 -7.55
C THR A 96 9.58 -1.20 -8.98
N CYS A 97 10.52 -0.78 -9.82
CA CYS A 97 10.75 -1.37 -11.14
C CYS A 97 11.97 -2.30 -11.18
N ASN A 98 12.77 -2.35 -10.11
CA ASN A 98 13.95 -3.21 -10.01
C ASN A 98 13.57 -4.54 -9.36
N ASP A 99 13.68 -5.64 -10.12
CA ASP A 99 13.35 -7.00 -9.68
C ASP A 99 14.48 -7.70 -8.91
N ARG A 100 15.71 -7.17 -8.98
CA ARG A 100 16.90 -7.70 -8.29
C ARG A 100 17.67 -6.59 -7.58
N PRO A 101 17.09 -5.95 -6.54
CA PRO A 101 17.83 -5.04 -5.68
C PRO A 101 19.02 -5.77 -5.04
N HIS A 102 20.14 -5.07 -4.84
CA HIS A 102 21.39 -5.60 -4.27
C HIS A 102 22.02 -6.78 -5.02
N GLY A 103 21.67 -6.99 -6.30
CA GLY A 103 22.16 -8.15 -7.06
C GLY A 103 23.69 -8.29 -7.18
N THR A 104 24.45 -7.24 -6.89
CA THR A 104 25.92 -7.20 -6.84
C THR A 104 26.48 -7.36 -5.42
N ASN A 105 25.67 -7.23 -4.37
CA ASN A 105 26.09 -7.29 -2.97
C ASN A 105 25.24 -8.31 -2.18
N ILE A 106 25.78 -9.52 -2.07
CA ILE A 106 25.13 -10.67 -1.40
C ILE A 106 24.84 -10.38 0.07
N ILE A 107 25.66 -9.56 0.74
CA ILE A 107 25.47 -9.23 2.17
C ILE A 107 24.19 -8.39 2.34
N LEU A 108 24.04 -7.33 1.55
CA LEU A 108 22.84 -6.49 1.57
C LEU A 108 21.59 -7.27 1.17
N GLU A 109 21.72 -8.18 0.19
CA GLU A 109 20.64 -9.06 -0.23
C GLU A 109 20.16 -9.94 0.94
N ARG A 110 21.08 -10.64 1.62
CA ARG A 110 20.77 -11.50 2.77
C ARG A 110 20.17 -10.72 3.93
N GLN A 111 20.71 -9.55 4.25
CA GLN A 111 20.18 -8.69 5.31
C GLN A 111 18.76 -8.23 5.02
N ALA A 112 18.45 -7.88 3.76
CA ALA A 112 17.10 -7.49 3.38
C ALA A 112 16.09 -8.65 3.48
N LYS A 113 16.49 -9.86 3.07
CA LYS A 113 15.66 -11.08 3.21
C LYS A 113 15.41 -11.43 4.66
N GLN A 114 16.45 -11.42 5.50
CA GLN A 114 16.31 -11.67 6.92
C GLN A 114 15.37 -10.65 7.58
N ARG A 115 15.52 -9.37 7.23
CA ARG A 115 14.64 -8.33 7.77
C ARG A 115 13.18 -8.52 7.38
N ALA A 116 12.91 -8.90 6.14
CA ALA A 116 11.54 -9.17 5.70
C ALA A 116 10.92 -10.33 6.51
N LYS A 117 11.72 -11.32 6.88
CA LYS A 117 11.30 -12.39 7.78
C LYS A 117 10.97 -11.87 9.17
N ASP A 118 11.87 -11.09 9.77
CA ASP A 118 11.63 -10.49 11.09
C ASP A 118 10.36 -9.63 11.11
N LEU A 119 10.06 -8.91 10.01
CA LEU A 119 8.83 -8.14 9.87
C LEU A 119 7.58 -9.02 9.85
N ASN A 120 7.63 -10.15 9.11
CA ASN A 120 6.53 -11.10 9.04
C ASN A 120 6.25 -11.72 10.43
N ASP A 121 7.30 -12.09 11.16
CA ASP A 121 7.22 -12.65 12.51
C ASP A 121 6.56 -11.66 13.51
N VAL A 122 6.78 -10.35 13.32
CA VAL A 122 6.15 -9.27 14.09
C VAL A 122 4.72 -8.93 13.59
N GLY A 123 4.24 -9.59 12.54
CA GLY A 123 2.91 -9.39 11.96
C GLY A 123 2.79 -8.17 11.05
N ILE A 124 3.91 -7.67 10.51
CA ILE A 124 3.94 -6.61 9.50
C ILE A 124 3.96 -7.26 8.12
N GLN A 125 2.90 -7.03 7.34
CA GLN A 125 2.79 -7.60 6.00
C GLN A 125 3.53 -6.74 4.97
N VAL A 126 4.35 -7.36 4.14
CA VAL A 126 5.02 -6.69 3.03
C VAL A 126 4.31 -7.09 1.73
N GLU A 127 4.01 -6.10 0.89
CA GLU A 127 3.44 -6.29 -0.44
C GLU A 127 4.24 -5.47 -1.45
N VAL A 128 4.49 -6.06 -2.63
CA VAL A 128 5.30 -5.44 -3.69
C VAL A 128 4.44 -5.21 -4.92
N PHE A 129 4.52 -3.99 -5.45
CA PHE A 129 3.85 -3.53 -6.66
C PHE A 129 4.90 -3.17 -7.72
N PRO A 130 5.08 -4.03 -8.73
CA PRO A 130 5.97 -3.73 -9.84
C PRO A 130 5.47 -2.54 -10.64
N ILE A 131 6.36 -1.59 -10.90
CA ILE A 131 6.11 -0.50 -11.85
C ILE A 131 6.75 -0.92 -13.18
N LEU A 132 5.91 -1.20 -14.17
CA LEU A 132 6.36 -1.45 -15.53
C LEU A 132 6.57 -0.13 -16.27
N THR A 133 7.64 -0.05 -17.05
CA THR A 133 7.98 1.11 -17.89
C THR A 133 8.18 0.66 -19.33
N GLU A 134 8.34 1.60 -20.26
CA GLU A 134 8.63 1.26 -21.67
C GLU A 134 9.89 0.38 -21.81
N THR A 135 10.87 0.61 -20.94
CA THR A 135 12.12 -0.15 -20.86
C THR A 135 12.00 -1.44 -20.05
N ILE A 136 11.12 -1.49 -19.04
CA ILE A 136 10.95 -2.64 -18.13
C ILE A 136 9.57 -3.25 -18.38
N LYS A 137 9.54 -4.24 -19.27
CA LYS A 137 8.30 -4.92 -19.70
C LYS A 137 7.92 -6.11 -18.82
N LYS A 138 8.85 -6.64 -18.03
CA LYS A 138 8.65 -7.81 -17.17
C LYS A 138 9.31 -7.58 -15.81
N PHE A 139 8.70 -8.13 -14.77
CA PHE A 139 9.21 -8.11 -13.41
C PHE A 139 9.22 -9.53 -12.87
N ASP A 140 10.39 -10.03 -12.48
CA ASP A 140 10.56 -11.40 -12.02
C ASP A 140 10.70 -11.46 -10.49
N TYR A 141 9.63 -11.91 -9.83
CA TYR A 141 9.64 -12.08 -8.38
C TYR A 141 10.64 -13.15 -7.90
N LYS A 142 10.97 -14.17 -8.72
CA LYS A 142 11.89 -15.27 -8.32
C LYS A 142 13.28 -14.77 -7.95
N LYS A 143 13.73 -13.68 -8.57
CA LYS A 143 15.10 -13.18 -8.39
C LYS A 143 15.38 -12.71 -6.97
N PHE A 144 14.40 -12.13 -6.29
CA PHE A 144 14.60 -11.52 -4.97
C PHE A 144 13.33 -11.45 -4.13
N PHE A 145 12.22 -11.00 -4.73
CA PHE A 145 11.00 -10.69 -3.97
C PHE A 145 10.20 -11.93 -3.55
N GLN A 146 10.47 -13.11 -4.10
CA GLN A 146 9.89 -14.37 -3.64
C GLN A 146 10.19 -14.59 -2.15
N ASP A 147 11.45 -14.43 -1.75
CA ASP A 147 11.89 -14.60 -0.37
C ASP A 147 11.34 -13.49 0.56
N ILE A 148 11.30 -12.25 0.07
CA ILE A 148 10.78 -11.09 0.82
C ILE A 148 9.29 -11.25 1.14
N LEU A 149 8.53 -11.78 0.18
CA LEU A 149 7.09 -11.97 0.28
C LEU A 149 6.71 -13.34 0.85
N MET A 150 7.69 -14.23 1.07
CA MET A 150 7.51 -15.62 1.49
C MET A 150 6.51 -16.39 0.62
N LEU A 151 6.60 -16.21 -0.70
CA LEU A 151 5.63 -16.81 -1.62
C LEU A 151 5.90 -18.30 -1.80
N SER A 152 4.83 -19.09 -1.81
CA SER A 152 4.88 -20.45 -2.37
C SER A 152 5.03 -20.40 -3.89
N ASP A 153 5.40 -21.53 -4.50
CA ASP A 153 5.50 -21.64 -5.95
C ASP A 153 4.14 -21.37 -6.64
N ASP A 154 3.04 -21.85 -6.06
CA ASP A 154 1.68 -21.59 -6.57
C ASP A 154 1.31 -20.10 -6.53
N GLU A 155 1.61 -19.43 -5.42
CA GLU A 155 1.33 -17.99 -5.26
C GLU A 155 2.14 -17.18 -6.26
N LEU A 156 3.39 -17.57 -6.47
CA LEU A 156 4.31 -16.94 -7.39
C LEU A 156 3.85 -17.08 -8.84
N GLU A 157 3.37 -18.25 -9.25
CA GLU A 157 2.74 -18.44 -10.57
C GLU A 157 1.53 -17.53 -10.74
N LEU A 158 0.65 -17.48 -9.74
CA LEU A 158 -0.48 -16.57 -9.73
C LEU A 158 -0.03 -15.10 -9.87
N ARG A 159 1.09 -14.72 -9.23
CA ARG A 159 1.65 -13.37 -9.35
C ARG A 159 2.19 -13.04 -10.72
N ASN A 160 2.83 -13.99 -11.38
CA ASN A 160 3.39 -13.80 -12.71
C ASN A 160 2.30 -13.74 -13.78
N ASN A 161 1.17 -14.43 -13.57
CA ASN A 161 0.02 -14.42 -14.47
C ASN A 161 -0.83 -13.14 -14.36
N GLN A 162 -0.72 -12.41 -13.25
CA GLN A 162 -1.43 -11.14 -13.05
C GLN A 162 -0.62 -9.96 -13.58
N SER A 163 -1.24 -9.12 -14.40
CA SER A 163 -0.64 -7.84 -14.81
C SER A 163 -0.38 -6.94 -13.58
N PRO A 164 0.82 -6.36 -13.41
CA PRO A 164 1.14 -5.47 -12.29
C PRO A 164 0.17 -4.29 -12.13
N THR A 165 -0.26 -3.69 -13.24
CA THR A 165 -1.25 -2.60 -13.25
C THR A 165 -2.63 -3.06 -12.79
N GLY A 166 -2.98 -4.33 -13.05
CA GLY A 166 -4.23 -4.93 -12.59
C GLY A 166 -4.35 -4.90 -11.06
N ARG A 167 -3.26 -5.21 -10.35
CA ARG A 167 -3.21 -5.22 -8.88
C ARG A 167 -3.30 -3.83 -8.27
N LEU A 168 -2.66 -2.84 -8.88
CA LEU A 168 -2.80 -1.46 -8.42
C LEU A 168 -4.26 -1.00 -8.54
N ASN A 169 -4.90 -1.29 -9.67
CA ASN A 169 -6.32 -0.98 -9.87
C ASN A 169 -7.22 -1.75 -8.91
N GLU A 170 -6.92 -3.01 -8.64
CA GLU A 170 -7.63 -3.81 -7.63
C GLU A 170 -7.44 -3.24 -6.22
N LEU A 171 -6.23 -2.82 -5.86
CA LEU A 171 -5.96 -2.14 -4.59
C LEU A 171 -6.70 -0.81 -4.50
N LEU A 172 -6.70 0.01 -5.55
CA LEU A 172 -7.51 1.24 -5.61
C LEU A 172 -9.00 0.92 -5.43
N LYS A 173 -9.53 -0.10 -6.10
CA LYS A 173 -10.90 -0.59 -5.89
C LYS A 173 -11.15 -1.05 -4.45
N LEU A 174 -10.19 -1.71 -3.81
CA LEU A 174 -10.28 -2.13 -2.40
C LEU A 174 -10.24 -0.94 -1.43
N VAL A 175 -9.45 0.09 -1.74
CA VAL A 175 -9.40 1.34 -0.98
C VAL A 175 -10.74 2.07 -1.09
N TYR A 176 -11.23 2.31 -2.31
CA TYR A 176 -12.53 2.95 -2.56
C TYR A 176 -13.71 2.15 -1.98
N SER A 177 -13.69 0.81 -2.09
CA SER A 177 -14.76 -0.02 -1.53
C SER A 177 -14.78 -0.08 0.01
N LYS A 178 -13.66 0.27 0.67
CA LYS A 178 -13.57 0.40 2.13
C LYS A 178 -13.78 1.82 2.64
N GLU A 179 -13.62 2.83 1.77
CA GLU A 179 -13.91 4.23 2.07
C GLU A 179 -15.40 4.43 2.36
N HIS A 180 -16.26 3.73 1.62
CA HIS A 180 -17.68 3.63 1.92
C HIS A 180 -17.94 2.59 3.01
N LYS A 181 -18.25 3.04 4.23
CA LYS A 181 -18.86 2.13 5.23
C LYS A 181 -20.14 1.56 4.61
N LYS A 182 -20.19 0.23 4.43
CA LYS A 182 -21.44 -0.48 4.16
C LYS A 182 -22.38 -0.23 5.34
N ARG A 183 -23.21 0.81 5.25
CA ARG A 183 -24.34 1.01 6.16
C ARG A 183 -25.53 0.33 5.50
N ALA A 184 -26.11 -0.64 6.20
CA ALA A 184 -27.41 -1.15 5.82
C ALA A 184 -28.38 0.04 5.81
N TYR A 185 -29.11 0.21 4.72
CA TYR A 185 -30.15 1.22 4.59
C TYR A 185 -31.32 0.89 5.54
N CYS A 186 -31.71 -0.39 5.55
CA CYS A 186 -32.64 -0.95 6.52
C CYS A 186 -32.43 -2.48 6.62
N THR A 187 -33.04 -3.09 7.63
CA THR A 187 -33.14 -4.54 7.77
C THR A 187 -34.62 -4.91 7.68
N VAL A 188 -34.96 -5.83 6.79
CA VAL A 188 -36.35 -6.26 6.54
C VAL A 188 -36.48 -7.77 6.69
N PRO A 189 -37.60 -8.27 7.23
CA PRO A 189 -37.88 -9.70 7.26
C PRO A 189 -38.25 -10.20 5.85
N LEU A 190 -37.46 -11.12 5.31
CA LEU A 190 -37.74 -11.85 4.09
C LEU A 190 -38.46 -13.16 4.45
N SER A 191 -39.77 -13.21 4.17
CA SER A 191 -40.58 -14.41 4.37
C SER A 191 -40.51 -15.31 3.13
N LEU A 192 -40.03 -16.53 3.28
CA LEU A 192 -39.91 -17.53 2.20
C LEU A 192 -41.18 -18.36 2.02
N GLY A 193 -42.09 -18.33 3.00
CA GLY A 193 -43.32 -19.12 3.01
C GLY A 193 -43.58 -19.75 4.37
N LYS A 194 -44.57 -20.65 4.43
CA LYS A 194 -44.88 -21.44 5.63
C LYS A 194 -44.34 -22.86 5.44
N THR A 195 -43.73 -23.43 6.47
CA THR A 195 -43.38 -24.85 6.50
C THR A 195 -44.64 -25.71 6.66
N SER A 196 -44.52 -27.03 6.46
CA SER A 196 -45.60 -28.02 6.65
C SER A 196 -46.31 -27.90 8.00
N ASP A 197 -45.61 -27.37 9.00
CA ASP A 197 -46.07 -27.23 10.38
C ASP A 197 -46.74 -25.87 10.64
N GLY A 198 -46.95 -25.05 9.61
CA GLY A 198 -47.62 -23.74 9.68
C GLY A 198 -46.73 -22.57 10.11
N THR A 199 -45.49 -22.83 10.54
CA THR A 199 -44.53 -21.81 10.95
C THR A 199 -44.03 -21.01 9.75
N SER A 200 -44.01 -19.67 9.85
CA SER A 200 -43.43 -18.83 8.79
C SER A 200 -41.91 -18.89 8.82
N LEU A 201 -41.31 -19.34 7.71
CA LEU A 201 -39.86 -19.31 7.53
C LEU A 201 -39.44 -17.89 7.14
N GLN A 202 -38.85 -17.17 8.09
CA GLN A 202 -38.40 -15.79 7.90
C GLN A 202 -36.89 -15.66 8.10
N LEU A 203 -36.25 -14.88 7.23
CA LEU A 203 -34.84 -14.51 7.31
C LEU A 203 -34.76 -12.99 7.49
N SER A 204 -33.93 -12.51 8.41
CA SER A 204 -33.66 -11.08 8.51
C SER A 204 -32.61 -10.68 7.47
N VAL A 205 -32.98 -9.84 6.50
CA VAL A 205 -32.11 -9.43 5.41
C VAL A 205 -31.78 -7.95 5.53
N SER A 206 -30.49 -7.62 5.45
CA SER A 206 -30.03 -6.23 5.43
C SER A 206 -29.96 -5.72 4.00
N VAL A 207 -30.69 -4.64 3.71
CA VAL A 207 -30.71 -3.95 2.42
C VAL A 207 -29.58 -2.93 2.39
N TYR A 208 -28.77 -2.92 1.34
CA TYR A 208 -27.68 -1.97 1.16
C TYR A 208 -27.97 -1.12 -0.07
N ASN A 209 -27.79 0.20 0.04
CA ASN A 209 -27.78 1.05 -1.13
C ASN A 209 -26.39 1.00 -1.78
N MET A 210 -26.30 0.43 -2.98
CA MET A 210 -25.06 0.27 -3.74
C MET A 210 -24.75 1.47 -4.64
N VAL A 211 -25.73 2.34 -4.90
CA VAL A 211 -25.59 3.53 -5.76
C VAL A 211 -26.21 4.71 -5.03
N ASN A 212 -25.37 5.59 -4.49
CA ASN A 212 -25.84 6.85 -3.94
C ASN A 212 -25.53 7.96 -4.95
N ILE A 213 -26.52 8.35 -5.76
CA ILE A 213 -26.42 9.57 -6.56
C ILE A 213 -26.55 10.74 -5.58
N LEU A 214 -25.41 11.38 -5.27
CA LEU A 214 -25.41 12.68 -4.64
C LEU A 214 -26.01 13.68 -5.65
N LEU A 215 -27.32 13.88 -5.58
CA LEU A 215 -27.95 15.02 -6.24
C LEU A 215 -27.47 16.28 -5.51
N PHE A 216 -26.44 16.92 -6.05
CA PHE A 216 -26.13 18.30 -5.71
C PHE A 216 -27.31 19.16 -6.17
N TYR A 217 -28.24 19.45 -5.25
CA TYR A 217 -29.20 20.53 -5.42
C TYR A 217 -28.41 21.84 -5.38
N ASN A 218 -28.10 22.38 -6.56
CA ASN A 218 -27.74 23.78 -6.73
C ASN A 218 -28.95 24.64 -6.37
N ASN A 219 -29.10 24.98 -5.09
CA ASN A 219 -29.93 26.10 -4.69
C ASN A 219 -29.12 27.39 -4.87
N GLN A 220 -29.20 27.95 -6.07
CA GLN A 220 -28.96 29.37 -6.30
C GLN A 220 -30.21 30.13 -5.83
N GLN A 221 -30.05 30.96 -4.80
CA GLN A 221 -30.84 32.16 -4.56
C GLN A 221 -29.88 33.33 -4.41
#